data_AF-A0A5A8DYK3-F1
#
_entry.id   AF-A0A5A8DYK3-F1
#
_cell.length_a   1.000
_cell.length_b   1.000
_cell.length_c   1.000
_cell.angle_alpha   90.00
_cell.angle_beta   90.00
_cell.angle_gamma   90.00
#
_symmetry.space_group_name_H-M   'P 1'
#
loop_
_entity.id
_entity.type
_entity.pdbx_description
1 polymer ?
#
loop_
_entity_poly.entity_id
_entity_poly.type
_entity_poly.pdbx_seq_one_letter_code
_entity_poly.pdbx_strand_id
1 'polypeptide(L)'
;MAKAAPTVALCTRDVLDPISALEKDLLEHYERLAPLLSAPASVEHSRELVARAGGLRQACAGCLVAVLLTPARARPLFDHVKALGARGLGALSELVKESTMVLFETFADQVRSQMLWVFNELIISGPQQHAAAQSAITGVLRFISTGDTSTRSTNLVARLLGLLSHQRSWVVAQRSLPALLLHRLTVLADDLRTRNPKLSAQAASLAAAVVASAPDSSARAGREAILPLLVAEPGDATVEPIVAALVGAGSTALTASASKAEAESPTAASAGRAAKSGLLALLHGRSQRKCVLACLPPPLESAVVFVLSKVPRAQCSGYAGWIADDLLSGCARPGSR
;
A
#
# COMPACT_ATOMS: atom_id res chain seq x y z
N MET A 1 27.25 -13.72 -30.45
CA MET A 1 27.18 -13.33 -29.01
C MET A 1 26.73 -11.89 -28.93
N ALA A 2 25.43 -11.65 -28.70
CA ALA A 2 24.89 -10.30 -28.55
C ALA A 2 25.24 -9.78 -27.14
N LYS A 3 26.02 -8.70 -27.09
CA LYS A 3 26.48 -8.06 -25.86
C LYS A 3 25.31 -7.30 -25.21
N ALA A 4 25.24 -7.40 -23.89
CA ALA A 4 24.10 -7.11 -23.02
C ALA A 4 23.45 -5.72 -23.13
N ALA A 5 22.13 -5.67 -22.99
CA ALA A 5 21.41 -4.53 -22.39
C ALA A 5 20.90 -4.95 -20.99
N PRO A 6 20.83 -4.06 -19.98
CA PRO A 6 21.01 -2.60 -20.01
C PRO A 6 22.06 -2.07 -19.00
N THR A 7 22.51 -0.83 -19.14
CA THR A 7 23.40 -0.17 -18.15
C THR A 7 22.63 0.31 -16.90
N VAL A 8 21.29 0.27 -16.91
CA VAL A 8 20.39 0.69 -15.82
C VAL A 8 19.09 -0.11 -15.91
N ALA A 9 18.64 -0.74 -14.82
CA ALA A 9 17.38 -1.50 -14.75
C ALA A 9 16.53 -1.09 -13.53
N LEU A 10 15.21 -0.97 -13.71
CA LEU A 10 14.28 -0.71 -12.61
C LEU A 10 13.79 -2.00 -11.97
N CYS A 11 13.60 -3.04 -12.80
CA CYS A 11 13.07 -4.33 -12.38
C CYS A 11 14.13 -5.43 -12.33
N THR A 12 13.99 -6.33 -11.36
CA THR A 12 14.61 -7.66 -11.38
C THR A 12 13.85 -8.53 -12.37
N ARG A 13 14.56 -9.21 -13.28
CA ARG A 13 13.96 -10.06 -14.31
C ARG A 13 14.82 -11.29 -14.56
N ASP A 14 14.18 -12.41 -14.90
CA ASP A 14 14.88 -13.57 -15.43
C ASP A 14 15.26 -13.33 -16.90
N VAL A 15 16.23 -14.10 -17.42
CA VAL A 15 16.78 -13.91 -18.78
C VAL A 15 15.72 -14.02 -19.88
N LEU A 16 14.62 -14.73 -19.60
CA LEU A 16 13.55 -15.00 -20.55
C LEU A 16 12.39 -13.99 -20.47
N ASP A 17 12.33 -13.16 -19.42
CA ASP A 17 11.21 -12.26 -19.21
C ASP A 17 11.36 -10.98 -20.07
N PRO A 18 10.36 -10.65 -20.91
CA PRO A 18 10.41 -9.45 -21.71
C PRO A 18 10.34 -8.20 -20.82
N ILE A 19 11.01 -7.12 -21.24
CA ILE A 19 10.85 -5.83 -20.57
C ILE A 19 9.39 -5.37 -20.74
N SER A 20 8.78 -4.94 -19.64
CA SER A 20 7.44 -4.36 -19.69
C SER A 20 7.46 -3.12 -20.59
N ALA A 21 6.40 -2.92 -21.37
CA ALA A 21 6.24 -1.72 -22.19
C ALA A 21 6.35 -0.44 -21.36
N LEU A 22 5.81 -0.45 -20.13
CA LEU A 22 5.91 0.68 -19.21
C LEU A 22 7.34 0.90 -18.71
N GLU A 23 8.05 -0.16 -18.33
CA GLU A 23 9.45 -0.01 -17.89
C GLU A 23 10.33 0.54 -19.01
N LYS A 24 10.13 0.05 -20.24
CA LYS A 24 10.83 0.54 -21.43
C LYS A 24 10.55 2.03 -21.68
N ASP A 25 9.28 2.43 -21.69
CA ASP A 25 8.87 3.82 -21.89
C ASP A 25 9.49 4.76 -20.84
N LEU A 26 9.45 4.36 -19.56
CA LEU A 26 10.06 5.10 -18.46
C LEU A 26 11.59 5.27 -18.65
N LEU A 27 12.30 4.20 -19.01
CA LEU A 27 13.75 4.23 -19.21
C LEU A 27 14.14 5.09 -20.43
N GLU A 28 13.41 5.00 -21.55
CA GLU A 28 13.67 5.83 -22.74
C GLU A 28 13.55 7.33 -22.43
N HIS A 29 12.57 7.71 -21.61
CA HIS A 29 12.42 9.09 -21.16
C HIS A 29 13.52 9.53 -20.20
N TYR A 30 13.98 8.63 -19.33
CA TYR A 30 15.12 8.90 -18.46
C TYR A 30 16.42 9.12 -19.25
N GLU A 31 16.76 8.21 -20.16
CA GLU A 31 17.99 8.29 -20.96
C GLU A 31 18.04 9.58 -21.77
N ARG A 32 16.90 10.03 -22.30
CA ARG A 32 16.78 11.31 -23.02
C ARG A 32 17.06 12.53 -22.14
N LEU A 33 16.73 12.47 -20.85
CA LEU A 33 16.82 13.60 -19.92
C LEU A 33 18.05 13.55 -19.00
N ALA A 34 18.68 12.38 -18.84
CA ALA A 34 19.81 12.16 -17.93
C ALA A 34 20.92 13.22 -18.04
N PRO A 35 21.33 13.69 -19.25
CA PRO A 35 22.36 14.74 -19.36
C PRO A 35 21.94 16.07 -18.71
N LEU A 36 20.65 16.41 -18.77
CA LEU A 36 20.09 17.67 -18.29
C LEU A 36 19.74 17.64 -16.79
N LEU A 37 19.59 16.46 -16.20
CA LEU A 37 19.26 16.29 -14.77
C LEU A 37 20.45 16.48 -13.82
N SER A 38 21.61 16.89 -14.35
CA SER A 38 22.78 17.31 -13.57
C SER A 38 22.59 18.73 -13.00
N ALA A 39 21.90 19.59 -13.73
CA ALA A 39 21.65 20.98 -13.35
C ALA A 39 20.62 21.11 -12.21
N PRO A 40 20.70 22.17 -11.38
CA PRO A 40 19.74 22.40 -10.31
C PRO A 40 18.33 22.72 -10.86
N ALA A 41 17.31 22.47 -10.03
CA ALA A 41 15.94 22.77 -10.40
C ALA A 41 15.67 24.28 -10.43
N SER A 42 15.30 24.79 -11.61
CA SER A 42 14.68 26.09 -11.82
C SER A 42 13.43 25.94 -12.69
N VAL A 43 12.56 26.94 -12.69
CA VAL A 43 11.32 26.91 -13.50
C VAL A 43 11.66 26.85 -14.99
N GLU A 44 12.68 27.59 -15.42
CA GLU A 44 13.17 27.64 -16.79
C GLU A 44 13.76 26.29 -17.20
N HIS A 45 14.65 25.73 -16.37
CA HIS A 45 15.29 24.45 -16.65
C HIS A 45 14.27 23.31 -16.68
N SER A 46 13.33 23.29 -15.74
CA SER A 46 12.25 22.29 -15.75
C SER A 46 11.36 22.41 -16.98
N ARG A 47 11.12 23.62 -17.51
CA ARG A 47 10.41 23.80 -18.79
C ARG A 47 11.22 23.31 -19.98
N GLU A 48 12.54 23.46 -19.96
CA GLU A 48 13.42 22.87 -20.96
C GLU A 48 13.35 21.34 -20.95
N LEU A 49 13.33 20.72 -19.75
CA LEU A 49 13.12 19.27 -19.62
C LEU A 49 11.81 18.84 -20.27
N VAL A 50 10.72 19.59 -20.06
CA VAL A 50 9.42 19.33 -20.70
C VAL A 50 9.49 19.42 -22.22
N ALA A 51 10.15 20.46 -22.76
CA ALA A 51 10.32 20.62 -24.19
C ALA A 51 11.15 19.47 -24.79
N ARG A 52 12.25 19.08 -24.13
CA ARG A 52 13.12 17.98 -24.57
C ARG A 52 12.43 16.62 -24.50
N ALA A 53 11.58 16.40 -23.49
CA ALA A 53 10.86 15.16 -23.32
C ALA A 53 9.74 14.96 -24.35
N GLY A 54 9.28 16.05 -24.98
CA GLY A 54 8.12 16.06 -25.87
C GLY A 54 6.78 16.18 -25.14
N GLY A 55 6.80 16.52 -23.84
CA GLY A 55 5.59 16.67 -23.04
C GLY A 55 5.83 16.59 -21.54
N LEU A 56 4.84 17.07 -20.78
CA LEU A 56 4.92 17.16 -19.31
C LEU A 56 5.03 15.78 -18.66
N ARG A 57 4.20 14.83 -19.10
CA ARG A 57 4.18 13.47 -18.55
C ARG A 57 5.51 12.75 -18.81
N GLN A 58 6.04 12.89 -20.01
CA GLN A 58 7.32 12.32 -20.43
C GLN A 58 8.49 12.89 -19.59
N ALA A 59 8.46 14.20 -19.30
CA ALA A 59 9.44 14.80 -18.40
C ALA A 59 9.32 14.26 -16.97
N CYS A 60 8.10 14.16 -16.45
CA CYS A 60 7.86 13.55 -15.14
C CYS A 60 8.28 12.08 -15.09
N ALA A 61 8.15 11.30 -16.17
CA ALA A 61 8.62 9.93 -16.28
C ALA A 61 10.14 9.83 -16.12
N GLY A 62 10.90 10.62 -16.89
CA GLY A 62 12.35 10.64 -16.76
C GLY A 62 12.82 11.13 -15.39
N CYS A 63 12.17 12.14 -14.81
CA CYS A 63 12.45 12.59 -13.44
C CYS A 63 12.13 11.51 -12.39
N LEU A 64 11.02 10.78 -12.54
CA LEU A 64 10.66 9.69 -11.63
C LEU A 64 11.74 8.60 -11.63
N VAL A 65 12.17 8.15 -12.81
CA VAL A 65 13.23 7.15 -12.93
C VAL A 65 14.54 7.66 -12.33
N ALA A 66 14.91 8.92 -12.58
CA ALA A 66 16.11 9.51 -11.98
C ALA A 66 16.07 9.50 -10.45
N VAL A 67 14.91 9.86 -9.86
CA VAL A 67 14.67 9.79 -8.42
C VAL A 67 14.80 8.36 -7.91
N LEU A 68 14.20 7.39 -8.62
CA LEU A 68 14.21 5.97 -8.23
C LEU A 68 15.61 5.35 -8.25
N LEU A 69 16.46 5.77 -9.18
CA LEU A 69 17.80 5.23 -9.36
C LEU A 69 18.87 5.95 -8.54
N THR A 70 18.63 7.21 -8.15
CA THR A 70 19.64 8.04 -7.49
C THR A 70 19.14 8.59 -6.14
N PRO A 71 19.01 7.73 -5.10
CA PRO A 71 18.50 8.13 -3.78
C PRO A 71 19.24 9.32 -3.17
N ALA A 72 20.57 9.36 -3.32
CA ALA A 72 21.41 10.45 -2.81
C ALA A 72 21.08 11.82 -3.42
N ARG A 73 20.47 11.85 -4.62
CA ARG A 73 20.06 13.07 -5.33
C ARG A 73 18.54 13.17 -5.47
N ALA A 74 17.78 12.34 -4.75
CA ALA A 74 16.33 12.25 -4.91
C ALA A 74 15.62 13.59 -4.70
N ARG A 75 16.05 14.38 -3.70
CA ARG A 75 15.40 15.66 -3.39
C ARG A 75 15.59 16.71 -4.50
N PRO A 76 16.81 17.05 -4.94
CA PRO A 76 17.01 17.94 -6.09
C PRO A 76 16.28 17.46 -7.36
N LEU A 77 16.26 16.14 -7.60
CA LEU A 77 15.58 15.58 -8.77
C LEU A 77 14.06 15.72 -8.68
N PHE A 78 13.48 15.55 -7.49
CA PHE A 78 12.06 15.78 -7.24
C PHE A 78 11.69 17.27 -7.35
N ASP A 79 12.61 18.17 -6.97
CA ASP A 79 12.38 19.61 -7.04
C ASP A 79 12.16 20.09 -8.49
N HIS A 80 12.70 19.40 -9.50
CA HIS A 80 12.34 19.67 -10.90
C HIS A 80 10.84 19.50 -11.17
N VAL A 81 10.22 18.47 -10.59
CA VAL A 81 8.78 18.23 -10.72
C VAL A 81 7.99 19.28 -9.93
N LYS A 82 8.46 19.65 -8.73
CA LYS A 82 7.83 20.74 -7.94
C LYS A 82 7.87 22.08 -8.68
N ALA A 83 8.96 22.38 -9.39
CA ALA A 83 9.09 23.60 -10.21
C ALA A 83 8.07 23.67 -11.37
N LEU A 84 7.53 22.52 -11.81
CA LEU A 84 6.44 22.45 -12.80
C LEU A 84 5.04 22.67 -12.20
N GLY A 85 4.96 22.87 -10.88
CA GLY A 85 3.74 23.17 -10.15
C GLY A 85 2.74 22.01 -10.10
N ALA A 86 1.46 22.35 -9.87
CA ALA A 86 0.39 21.38 -9.67
C ALA A 86 0.21 20.39 -10.84
N ARG A 87 0.44 20.84 -12.08
CA ARG A 87 0.34 19.98 -13.27
C ARG A 87 1.45 18.93 -13.29
N GLY A 88 2.68 19.31 -12.95
CA GLY A 88 3.81 18.38 -12.84
C GLY A 88 3.59 17.35 -11.75
N LEU A 89 3.16 17.78 -10.57
CA LEU A 89 2.83 16.86 -9.46
C LEU A 89 1.67 15.92 -9.82
N GLY A 90 0.63 16.43 -10.50
CA GLY A 90 -0.47 15.59 -10.99
C GLY A 90 -0.01 14.53 -12.00
N ALA A 91 0.84 14.90 -12.96
CA ALA A 91 1.41 13.96 -13.93
C ALA A 91 2.29 12.90 -13.26
N LEU A 92 3.11 13.31 -12.28
CA LEU A 92 3.94 12.41 -11.48
C LEU A 92 3.06 11.43 -10.68
N SER A 93 2.01 11.91 -10.02
CA SER A 93 1.09 11.08 -9.25
C SER A 93 0.44 9.97 -10.07
N GLU A 94 0.03 10.27 -11.30
CA GLU A 94 -0.52 9.27 -12.21
C GLU A 94 0.53 8.22 -12.60
N LEU A 95 1.76 8.65 -12.92
CA LEU A 95 2.87 7.74 -13.21
C LEU A 95 3.23 6.86 -12.02
N VAL A 96 3.25 7.42 -10.80
CA VAL A 96 3.54 6.69 -9.57
C VAL A 96 2.47 5.63 -9.31
N LYS A 97 1.19 5.97 -9.49
CA LYS A 97 0.07 5.02 -9.37
C LYS A 97 0.20 3.88 -10.38
N GLU A 98 0.42 4.21 -11.65
CA GLU A 98 0.55 3.22 -12.73
C GLU A 98 1.77 2.31 -12.53
N SER A 99 2.93 2.90 -12.24
CA SER A 99 4.18 2.17 -11.97
C SER A 99 4.03 1.25 -10.76
N THR A 100 3.30 1.70 -9.72
CA THR A 100 3.04 0.86 -8.53
C THR A 100 2.15 -0.33 -8.87
N MET A 101 1.12 -0.14 -9.71
CA MET A 101 0.21 -1.23 -10.07
C MET A 101 0.83 -2.25 -11.02
N VAL A 102 1.73 -1.81 -11.90
CA VAL A 102 2.24 -2.65 -13.00
C VAL A 102 3.62 -3.24 -12.68
N LEU A 103 4.51 -2.48 -12.03
CA LEU A 103 5.94 -2.83 -11.92
C LEU A 103 6.41 -3.08 -10.49
N PHE A 104 5.59 -2.79 -9.47
CA PHE A 104 6.08 -2.79 -8.08
C PHE A 104 6.59 -4.15 -7.60
N GLU A 105 5.92 -5.22 -8.01
CA GLU A 105 6.33 -6.58 -7.69
C GLU A 105 7.72 -6.90 -8.26
N THR A 106 7.97 -6.48 -9.50
CA THR A 106 9.22 -6.75 -10.23
C THR A 106 10.32 -5.73 -9.94
N PHE A 107 10.02 -4.59 -9.31
CA PHE A 107 11.04 -3.60 -8.94
C PHE A 107 12.16 -4.19 -8.08
N ALA A 108 13.38 -3.73 -8.33
CA ALA A 108 14.53 -3.99 -7.46
C ALA A 108 14.29 -3.42 -6.04
N ASP A 109 14.95 -3.99 -5.02
CA ASP A 109 14.73 -3.61 -3.61
C ASP A 109 14.98 -2.13 -3.34
N GLN A 110 16.02 -1.57 -3.97
CA GLN A 110 16.33 -0.14 -3.89
C GLN A 110 15.22 0.71 -4.49
N VAL A 111 14.68 0.30 -5.63
CA VAL A 111 13.61 1.02 -6.34
C VAL A 111 12.32 0.99 -5.54
N ARG A 112 11.94 -0.15 -4.92
CA ARG A 112 10.79 -0.22 -4.01
C ARG A 112 10.95 0.70 -2.81
N SER A 113 12.13 0.68 -2.18
CA SER A 113 12.44 1.55 -1.05
C SER A 113 12.33 3.03 -1.43
N GLN A 114 12.85 3.39 -2.61
CA GLN A 114 12.81 4.75 -3.12
C GLN A 114 11.39 5.16 -3.57
N MET A 115 10.58 4.22 -4.06
CA MET A 115 9.18 4.48 -4.39
C MET A 115 8.37 4.84 -3.13
N LEU A 116 8.63 4.21 -1.98
CA LEU A 116 8.01 4.61 -0.71
C LEU A 116 8.42 6.04 -0.29
N TRP A 117 9.64 6.46 -0.58
CA TRP A 117 10.07 7.85 -0.36
C TRP A 117 9.29 8.82 -1.27
N VAL A 118 9.04 8.46 -2.53
CA VAL A 118 8.21 9.25 -3.45
C VAL A 118 6.78 9.38 -2.92
N PHE A 119 6.20 8.31 -2.35
CA PHE A 119 4.87 8.39 -1.73
C PHE A 119 4.84 9.40 -0.59
N ASN A 120 5.87 9.42 0.26
CA ASN A 120 5.99 10.39 1.34
C ASN A 120 6.02 11.82 0.81
N GLU A 121 6.80 12.10 -0.23
CA GLU A 121 6.86 13.42 -0.86
C GLU A 121 5.51 13.84 -1.46
N LEU A 122 4.77 12.90 -2.08
CA LEU A 122 3.42 13.18 -2.58
C LEU A 122 2.45 13.53 -1.44
N ILE A 123 2.51 12.83 -0.31
CA ILE A 123 1.68 13.12 0.88
C ILE A 123 1.97 14.54 1.40
N ILE A 124 3.25 14.90 1.50
CA ILE A 124 3.70 16.22 1.96
C ILE A 124 3.34 17.33 0.96
N SER A 125 3.30 17.02 -0.34
CA SER A 125 3.00 17.99 -1.40
C SER A 125 1.55 18.51 -1.39
N GLY A 126 0.66 17.89 -0.62
CA GLY A 126 -0.64 18.46 -0.27
C GLY A 126 -1.86 17.68 -0.79
N PRO A 127 -3.09 18.20 -0.49
CA PRO A 127 -4.33 17.44 -0.60
C PRO A 127 -4.63 16.86 -1.98
N GLN A 128 -4.24 17.56 -3.05
CA GLN A 128 -4.48 17.10 -4.43
C GLN A 128 -3.79 15.77 -4.73
N GLN A 129 -2.68 15.46 -4.06
CA GLN A 129 -1.88 14.25 -4.30
C GLN A 129 -2.25 13.11 -3.34
N HIS A 130 -3.08 13.38 -2.32
CA HIS A 130 -3.46 12.39 -1.31
C HIS A 130 -4.19 11.19 -1.91
N ALA A 131 -5.05 11.40 -2.92
CA ALA A 131 -5.76 10.31 -3.59
C ALA A 131 -4.81 9.34 -4.31
N ALA A 132 -3.82 9.88 -5.03
CA ALA A 132 -2.81 9.08 -5.72
C ALA A 132 -1.91 8.33 -4.72
N ALA A 133 -1.45 9.01 -3.66
CA ALA A 133 -0.68 8.38 -2.59
C ALA A 133 -1.47 7.26 -1.90
N GLN A 134 -2.77 7.47 -1.62
CA GLN A 134 -3.64 6.44 -1.07
C GLN A 134 -3.78 5.24 -2.01
N SER A 135 -3.95 5.48 -3.32
CA SER A 135 -4.04 4.42 -4.32
C SER A 135 -2.75 3.62 -4.41
N ALA A 136 -1.59 4.29 -4.41
CA ALA A 136 -0.28 3.64 -4.49
C ALA A 136 0.01 2.80 -3.23
N ILE A 137 -0.25 3.34 -2.04
CA ILE A 137 -0.15 2.60 -0.76
C ILE A 137 -1.08 1.38 -0.75
N THR A 138 -2.32 1.54 -1.24
CA THR A 138 -3.26 0.42 -1.38
C THR A 138 -2.71 -0.65 -2.31
N GLY A 139 -2.08 -0.25 -3.43
CA GLY A 139 -1.40 -1.17 -4.34
C GLY A 139 -0.26 -1.92 -3.64
N VAL A 140 0.62 -1.23 -2.91
CA VAL A 140 1.73 -1.86 -2.18
C VAL A 140 1.24 -2.85 -1.12
N LEU A 141 0.18 -2.52 -0.38
CA LEU A 141 -0.39 -3.40 0.63
C LEU A 141 -0.84 -4.76 0.06
N ARG A 142 -1.23 -4.79 -1.22
CA ARG A 142 -1.64 -6.00 -1.94
C ARG A 142 -0.47 -6.90 -2.32
N PHE A 143 0.72 -6.34 -2.50
CA PHE A 143 1.94 -7.11 -2.82
C PHE A 143 2.61 -7.72 -1.60
N ILE A 144 2.17 -7.35 -0.38
CA ILE A 144 2.58 -8.06 0.82
C ILE A 144 1.83 -9.40 0.79
N SER A 145 2.51 -10.49 0.48
CA SER A 145 1.92 -11.83 0.58
C SER A 145 1.98 -12.31 2.03
N THR A 146 0.87 -12.80 2.56
CA THR A 146 0.86 -13.48 3.85
C THR A 146 1.64 -14.79 3.74
N GLY A 147 2.49 -15.10 4.70
CA GLY A 147 3.34 -16.30 4.69
C GLY A 147 4.74 -16.09 4.07
N ASP A 148 4.95 -15.06 3.27
CA ASP A 148 6.28 -14.78 2.69
C ASP A 148 7.30 -14.43 3.79
N THR A 149 8.36 -15.24 3.91
CA THR A 149 9.45 -15.07 4.89
C THR A 149 10.70 -14.42 4.30
N SER A 150 10.67 -13.99 3.05
CA SER A 150 11.83 -13.40 2.40
C SER A 150 12.30 -12.12 3.10
N THR A 151 13.62 -11.90 3.10
CA THR A 151 14.22 -10.63 3.56
C THR A 151 13.71 -9.45 2.74
N ARG A 152 13.43 -9.68 1.46
CA ARG A 152 12.79 -8.74 0.52
C ARG A 152 11.43 -8.25 1.04
N SER A 153 10.53 -9.17 1.40
CA SER A 153 9.19 -8.84 1.90
C SER A 153 9.22 -8.22 3.29
N THR A 154 9.99 -8.80 4.22
CA THR A 154 10.10 -8.28 5.60
C THR A 154 10.66 -6.84 5.64
N ASN A 155 11.66 -6.52 4.82
CA ASN A 155 12.18 -5.15 4.70
C ASN A 155 11.15 -4.18 4.11
N LEU A 156 10.39 -4.60 3.11
CA LEU A 156 9.32 -3.79 2.53
C LEU A 156 8.24 -3.48 3.59
N VAL A 157 7.79 -4.50 4.33
CA VAL A 157 6.84 -4.37 5.42
C VAL A 157 7.34 -3.37 6.46
N ALA A 158 8.57 -3.53 6.95
CA ALA A 158 9.16 -2.65 7.95
C ALA A 158 9.16 -1.17 7.50
N ARG A 159 9.57 -0.92 6.24
CA ARG A 159 9.60 0.43 5.66
C ARG A 159 8.20 1.02 5.47
N LEU A 160 7.25 0.21 5.02
CA LEU A 160 5.86 0.65 4.86
C LEU A 160 5.22 0.99 6.20
N LEU A 161 5.40 0.16 7.24
CA LEU A 161 4.92 0.44 8.59
C LEU A 161 5.55 1.71 9.14
N GLY A 162 6.85 1.93 8.92
CA GLY A 162 7.54 3.17 9.29
C GLY A 162 6.92 4.40 8.61
N LEU A 163 6.67 4.34 7.29
CA LEU A 163 6.02 5.40 6.53
C LEU A 163 4.61 5.71 7.06
N LEU A 164 3.78 4.68 7.25
CA LEU A 164 2.40 4.84 7.72
C LEU A 164 2.33 5.37 9.15
N SER A 165 3.27 4.97 10.01
CA SER A 165 3.39 5.49 11.37
C SER A 165 3.80 6.95 11.38
N HIS A 166 4.77 7.33 10.53
CA HIS A 166 5.21 8.71 10.37
C HIS A 166 4.09 9.62 9.82
N GLN A 167 3.33 9.14 8.85
CA GLN A 167 2.22 9.87 8.22
C GLN A 167 0.85 9.58 8.86
N ARG A 168 0.80 9.26 10.16
CA ARG A 168 -0.43 8.83 10.85
C ARG A 168 -1.56 9.85 10.76
N SER A 169 -1.26 11.15 10.89
CA SER A 169 -2.28 12.21 10.80
C SER A 169 -2.97 12.21 9.44
N TRP A 170 -2.19 12.05 8.37
CA TRP A 170 -2.71 11.91 7.01
C TRP A 170 -3.54 10.64 6.84
N VAL A 171 -3.06 9.50 7.38
CA VAL A 171 -3.76 8.20 7.32
C VAL A 171 -5.16 8.29 7.93
N VAL A 172 -5.26 8.85 9.13
CA VAL A 172 -6.49 8.99 9.91
C VAL A 172 -7.48 9.93 9.21
N ALA A 173 -6.99 10.95 8.52
CA ALA A 173 -7.83 11.89 7.77
C ALA A 173 -8.47 11.28 6.52
N GLN A 174 -7.94 10.17 5.98
CA GLN A 174 -8.49 9.55 4.78
C GLN A 174 -9.79 8.77 5.07
N ARG A 175 -10.77 8.86 4.17
CA ARG A 175 -12.10 8.23 4.35
C ARG A 175 -12.08 6.70 4.32
N SER A 176 -11.16 6.10 3.57
CA SER A 176 -11.14 4.65 3.34
C SER A 176 -9.89 3.94 3.82
N LEU A 177 -8.80 4.67 4.04
CA LEU A 177 -7.52 4.07 4.44
C LEU A 177 -7.57 3.44 5.84
N PRO A 178 -8.25 4.03 6.86
CA PRO A 178 -8.33 3.42 8.19
C PRO A 178 -8.93 2.00 8.19
N ALA A 179 -10.07 1.80 7.52
CA ALA A 179 -10.67 0.47 7.40
C ALA A 179 -9.79 -0.53 6.64
N LEU A 180 -9.12 -0.07 5.58
CA LEU A 180 -8.21 -0.91 4.80
C LEU A 180 -7.01 -1.36 5.65
N LEU A 181 -6.41 -0.41 6.38
CA LEU A 181 -5.27 -0.67 7.24
C LEU A 181 -5.65 -1.53 8.43
N LEU A 182 -6.79 -1.30 9.09
CA LEU A 182 -7.25 -2.18 10.16
C LEU A 182 -7.30 -3.64 9.67
N HIS A 183 -7.93 -3.88 8.53
CA HIS A 183 -8.03 -5.23 7.98
C HIS A 183 -6.64 -5.81 7.64
N ARG A 184 -5.84 -5.09 6.84
CA ARG A 184 -4.55 -5.60 6.37
C ARG A 184 -3.52 -5.78 7.49
N LEU A 185 -3.44 -4.82 8.42
CA LEU A 185 -2.48 -4.86 9.53
C LEU A 185 -2.84 -5.94 10.55
N THR A 186 -4.14 -6.22 10.77
CA THR A 186 -4.56 -7.32 11.64
C THR A 186 -4.13 -8.67 11.07
N VAL A 187 -4.39 -8.90 9.78
CA VAL A 187 -3.96 -10.12 9.08
C VAL A 187 -2.42 -10.23 9.08
N LEU A 188 -1.71 -9.12 8.86
CA LEU A 188 -0.26 -9.10 8.87
C LEU A 188 0.34 -9.36 10.25
N ALA A 189 -0.25 -8.81 11.32
CA ALA A 189 0.20 -9.02 12.69
C ALA A 189 0.05 -10.48 13.10
N ASP A 190 -1.08 -11.11 12.75
CA ASP A 190 -1.35 -12.52 12.96
C ASP A 190 -0.32 -13.40 12.21
N ASP A 191 -0.13 -13.12 10.92
CA ASP A 191 0.81 -13.82 10.05
C ASP A 191 2.26 -13.71 10.56
N LEU A 192 2.67 -12.55 11.07
CA LEU A 192 4.03 -12.32 11.58
C LEU A 192 4.23 -12.74 13.03
N ARG A 193 3.17 -13.10 13.78
CA ARG A 193 3.20 -13.35 15.24
C ARG A 193 4.39 -14.23 15.66
N THR A 194 4.55 -15.38 15.01
CA THR A 194 5.58 -16.36 15.35
C THR A 194 6.89 -16.13 14.59
N ARG A 195 6.81 -15.55 13.38
CA ARG A 195 7.95 -15.43 12.45
C ARG A 195 8.77 -14.17 12.70
N ASN A 196 8.12 -13.07 13.06
CA ASN A 196 8.77 -11.80 13.38
C ASN A 196 7.94 -11.02 14.42
N PRO A 197 8.09 -11.33 15.72
CA PRO A 197 7.26 -10.74 16.77
C PRO A 197 7.44 -9.22 16.88
N LYS A 198 8.62 -8.68 16.51
CA LYS A 198 8.87 -7.24 16.50
C LYS A 198 8.03 -6.52 15.44
N LEU A 199 8.02 -7.02 14.21
CA LEU A 199 7.19 -6.45 13.13
C LEU A 199 5.70 -6.69 13.38
N SER A 200 5.35 -7.84 13.93
CA SER A 200 3.98 -8.14 14.36
C SER A 200 3.47 -7.10 15.38
N ALA A 201 4.24 -6.82 16.44
CA ALA A 201 3.91 -5.81 17.43
C ALA A 201 3.80 -4.39 16.82
N GLN A 202 4.65 -4.04 15.86
CA GLN A 202 4.56 -2.76 15.15
C GLN A 202 3.28 -2.65 14.31
N ALA A 203 2.93 -3.71 13.58
CA ALA A 203 1.68 -3.75 12.80
C ALA A 203 0.45 -3.65 13.71
N ALA A 204 0.44 -4.39 14.83
CA ALA A 204 -0.62 -4.36 15.82
C ALA A 204 -0.76 -2.98 16.49
N SER A 205 0.35 -2.38 16.88
CA SER A 205 0.39 -1.03 17.47
C SER A 205 -0.15 0.02 16.50
N LEU A 206 0.25 -0.04 15.23
CA LEU A 206 -0.25 0.87 14.20
C LEU A 206 -1.76 0.66 13.95
N ALA A 207 -2.24 -0.59 13.90
CA ALA A 207 -3.65 -0.90 13.74
C ALA A 207 -4.48 -0.31 14.90
N ALA A 208 -4.05 -0.55 16.15
CA ALA A 208 -4.67 -0.01 17.35
C ALA A 208 -4.69 1.53 17.34
N ALA A 209 -3.59 2.15 16.96
CA ALA A 209 -3.44 3.59 16.84
C ALA A 209 -4.38 4.20 15.79
N VAL A 210 -4.58 3.53 14.64
CA VAL A 210 -5.52 3.95 13.60
C VAL A 210 -6.97 3.83 14.08
N VAL A 211 -7.32 2.74 14.75
CA VAL A 211 -8.66 2.53 15.32
C VAL A 211 -9.00 3.60 16.35
N ALA A 212 -8.07 3.87 17.28
CA ALA A 212 -8.28 4.86 18.33
C ALA A 212 -8.48 6.28 17.76
N SER A 213 -7.81 6.61 16.65
CA SER A 213 -7.89 7.94 16.04
C SER A 213 -9.03 8.11 15.03
N ALA A 214 -9.47 7.03 14.37
CA ALA A 214 -10.54 7.05 13.37
C ALA A 214 -11.51 5.87 13.53
N PRO A 215 -12.25 5.79 14.65
CA PRO A 215 -13.07 4.63 14.96
C PRO A 215 -14.20 4.39 13.95
N ASP A 216 -14.88 5.44 13.50
CA ASP A 216 -15.98 5.36 12.52
C ASP A 216 -15.48 4.89 11.14
N SER A 217 -14.36 5.45 10.68
CA SER A 217 -13.74 5.05 9.41
C SER A 217 -13.22 3.62 9.49
N SER A 218 -12.70 3.19 10.63
CA SER A 218 -12.18 1.84 10.87
C SER A 218 -13.29 0.79 10.94
N ALA A 219 -14.45 1.12 11.50
CA ALA A 219 -15.62 0.23 11.55
C ALA A 219 -16.10 -0.23 10.16
N ARG A 220 -15.76 0.51 9.11
CA ARG A 220 -16.06 0.14 7.71
C ARG A 220 -15.28 -1.10 7.21
N ALA A 221 -14.30 -1.58 7.97
CA ALA A 221 -13.57 -2.81 7.65
C ALA A 221 -14.48 -4.06 7.73
N GLY A 222 -15.46 -4.03 8.64
CA GLY A 222 -16.41 -5.10 8.87
C GLY A 222 -15.81 -6.37 9.48
N ARG A 223 -16.63 -7.43 9.54
CA ARG A 223 -16.37 -8.66 10.31
C ARG A 223 -15.08 -9.38 9.96
N GLU A 224 -14.71 -9.42 8.68
CA GLU A 224 -13.51 -10.15 8.23
C GLU A 224 -12.21 -9.54 8.77
N ALA A 225 -12.22 -8.28 9.20
CA ALA A 225 -11.04 -7.63 9.80
C ALA A 225 -10.72 -8.11 11.21
N ILE A 226 -11.68 -8.70 11.92
CA ILE A 226 -11.51 -9.12 13.31
C ILE A 226 -11.41 -10.64 13.45
N LEU A 227 -11.58 -11.42 12.36
CA LEU A 227 -11.47 -12.88 12.42
C LEU A 227 -10.13 -13.35 13.01
N PRO A 228 -8.96 -12.79 12.65
CA PRO A 228 -7.69 -13.20 13.27
C PRO A 228 -7.64 -12.90 14.77
N LEU A 229 -8.36 -11.86 15.22
CA LEU A 229 -8.43 -11.48 16.64
C LEU A 229 -9.30 -12.45 17.44
N LEU A 230 -10.32 -13.06 16.82
CA LEU A 230 -11.27 -13.96 17.49
C LEU A 230 -10.69 -15.36 17.74
N VAL A 231 -9.67 -15.75 16.97
CA VAL A 231 -9.00 -17.06 17.08
C VAL A 231 -7.78 -16.98 18.01
N ALA A 232 -7.34 -15.78 18.39
CA ALA A 232 -6.17 -15.60 19.24
C ALA A 232 -6.48 -15.90 20.72
N GLU A 233 -5.48 -16.44 21.41
CA GLU A 233 -5.56 -16.73 22.84
C GLU A 233 -5.66 -15.44 23.67
N PRO A 234 -6.39 -15.47 24.80
CA PRO A 234 -6.44 -14.33 25.72
C PRO A 234 -5.03 -13.95 26.22
N GLY A 235 -4.70 -12.66 26.16
CA GLY A 235 -3.39 -12.15 26.57
C GLY A 235 -2.31 -12.17 25.47
N ASP A 236 -2.69 -12.45 24.22
CA ASP A 236 -1.79 -12.32 23.08
C ASP A 236 -1.42 -10.84 22.84
N ALA A 237 -0.14 -10.51 23.03
CA ALA A 237 0.41 -9.17 22.86
C ALA A 237 0.23 -8.59 21.45
N THR A 238 -0.07 -9.41 20.44
CA THR A 238 -0.36 -8.98 19.07
C THR A 238 -1.81 -8.53 18.89
N VAL A 239 -2.73 -9.07 19.68
CA VAL A 239 -4.18 -8.87 19.55
C VAL A 239 -4.70 -7.89 20.60
N GLU A 240 -4.15 -7.96 21.82
CA GLU A 240 -4.58 -7.15 22.95
C GLU A 240 -4.61 -5.64 22.66
N PRO A 241 -3.61 -5.02 22.01
CA PRO A 241 -3.66 -3.59 21.69
C PRO A 241 -4.82 -3.22 20.76
N ILE A 242 -5.10 -4.08 19.78
CA ILE A 242 -6.17 -3.86 18.78
C ILE A 242 -7.53 -4.02 19.45
N VAL A 243 -7.70 -5.08 20.24
CA VAL A 243 -8.94 -5.34 20.99
C VAL A 243 -9.20 -4.21 21.99
N ALA A 244 -8.20 -3.79 22.75
CA ALA A 244 -8.31 -2.68 23.69
C ALA A 244 -8.74 -1.37 22.99
N ALA A 245 -8.15 -1.07 21.83
CA ALA A 245 -8.53 0.10 21.03
C ALA A 245 -9.98 0.00 20.51
N LEU A 246 -10.42 -1.19 20.07
CA LEU A 246 -11.78 -1.43 19.60
C LEU A 246 -12.84 -1.33 20.72
N VAL A 247 -12.52 -1.84 21.91
CA VAL A 247 -13.37 -1.71 23.10
C VAL A 247 -13.43 -0.26 23.56
N GLY A 248 -12.27 0.41 23.63
CA GLY A 248 -12.17 1.84 23.96
C GLY A 248 -12.99 2.71 23.01
N ALA A 249 -12.89 2.47 21.70
CA ALA A 249 -13.68 3.17 20.68
C ALA A 249 -15.19 3.02 20.89
N GLY A 250 -15.66 1.82 21.26
CA GLY A 250 -17.06 1.58 21.60
C GLY A 250 -17.51 2.35 22.86
N SER A 251 -16.68 2.35 23.91
CA SER A 251 -16.95 3.08 25.14
C SER A 251 -17.00 4.60 24.93
N THR A 252 -16.08 5.17 24.14
CA THR A 252 -16.07 6.61 23.83
C THR A 252 -17.29 7.02 23.01
N ALA A 253 -17.78 6.15 22.12
CA ALA A 253 -18.99 6.44 21.36
C ALA A 253 -20.25 6.41 22.23
N LEU A 254 -20.30 5.51 23.21
CA LEU A 254 -21.37 5.47 24.21
C LEU A 254 -21.38 6.75 25.06
N THR A 255 -20.25 7.18 25.61
CA THR A 255 -20.17 8.40 26.45
C THR A 255 -20.46 9.68 25.66
N ALA A 256 -19.93 9.81 24.43
CA ALA A 256 -20.25 10.94 23.55
C ALA A 256 -21.72 10.96 23.10
N SER A 257 -22.38 9.80 23.08
CA SER A 257 -23.82 9.72 22.82
C SER A 257 -24.65 10.09 24.05
N ALA A 258 -24.19 9.75 25.25
CA ALA A 258 -24.84 10.07 26.52
C ALA A 258 -24.80 11.58 26.81
N SER A 259 -23.64 12.24 26.66
CA SER A 259 -23.53 13.69 26.84
C SER A 259 -24.34 14.50 25.83
N LYS A 260 -24.59 13.95 24.64
CA LYS A 260 -25.47 14.58 23.63
C LYS A 260 -26.95 14.28 23.87
N ALA A 261 -27.28 13.18 24.57
CA ALA A 261 -28.65 12.81 24.96
C ALA A 261 -29.12 13.50 26.26
N GLU A 262 -28.19 14.04 27.07
CA GLU A 262 -28.54 14.92 28.19
C GLU A 262 -29.01 16.31 27.73
N ALA A 263 -28.77 16.68 26.45
CA ALA A 263 -29.27 17.92 25.85
C ALA A 263 -30.60 17.76 25.09
N GLU A 264 -30.94 16.54 24.63
CA GLU A 264 -32.20 16.21 23.95
C GLU A 264 -32.57 14.75 24.27
N SER A 265 -33.82 14.52 24.67
CA SER A 265 -34.39 13.23 25.16
C SER A 265 -33.72 11.95 24.62
N PRO A 266 -33.49 10.91 25.46
CA PRO A 266 -32.77 9.70 25.08
C PRO A 266 -33.58 8.89 24.06
N THR A 267 -33.27 9.04 22.79
CA THR A 267 -33.86 8.28 21.68
C THR A 267 -32.91 7.17 21.21
N ALA A 268 -33.44 6.16 20.51
CA ALA A 268 -32.73 5.02 19.90
C ALA A 268 -31.48 5.38 19.06
N ALA A 269 -31.28 6.67 18.76
CA ALA A 269 -30.10 7.23 18.09
C ALA A 269 -28.81 7.17 18.92
N SER A 270 -28.86 7.14 20.26
CA SER A 270 -27.66 6.99 21.12
C SER A 270 -27.12 5.56 21.07
N ALA A 271 -27.98 4.56 21.23
CA ALA A 271 -27.68 3.14 21.01
C ALA A 271 -27.22 2.87 19.56
N GLY A 272 -27.86 3.53 18.58
CA GLY A 272 -27.48 3.44 17.17
C GLY A 272 -26.13 4.07 16.80
N ARG A 273 -25.53 4.92 17.64
CA ARG A 273 -24.17 5.47 17.44
C ARG A 273 -23.08 4.58 18.05
N ALA A 274 -23.32 4.03 19.24
CA ALA A 274 -22.46 2.99 19.80
C ALA A 274 -22.40 1.73 18.93
N ALA A 275 -23.49 1.39 18.24
CA ALA A 275 -23.53 0.32 17.24
C ALA A 275 -22.74 0.63 15.94
N LYS A 276 -22.28 1.87 15.73
CA LYS A 276 -21.55 2.31 14.51
C LYS A 276 -20.03 2.31 14.66
N SER A 277 -19.49 2.10 15.86
CA SER A 277 -18.04 2.11 16.12
C SER A 277 -17.62 1.03 17.13
N GLY A 278 -16.39 0.53 17.02
CA GLY A 278 -15.83 -0.48 17.93
C GLY A 278 -16.12 -1.93 17.52
N LEU A 279 -15.90 -2.88 18.44
CA LEU A 279 -15.93 -4.33 18.15
C LEU A 279 -17.29 -4.83 17.66
N LEU A 280 -18.39 -4.42 18.29
CA LEU A 280 -19.75 -4.82 17.89
C LEU A 280 -20.13 -4.30 16.50
N ALA A 281 -19.68 -3.08 16.15
CA ALA A 281 -19.91 -2.51 14.83
C ALA A 281 -19.21 -3.31 13.73
N LEU A 282 -18.01 -3.82 14.02
CA LEU A 282 -17.29 -4.71 13.11
C LEU A 282 -17.97 -6.07 13.00
N LEU A 283 -18.43 -6.67 14.11
CA LEU A 283 -19.11 -7.97 14.10
C LEU A 283 -20.40 -7.98 13.27
N HIS A 284 -21.21 -6.92 13.37
CA HIS A 284 -22.46 -6.78 12.61
C HIS A 284 -22.25 -6.19 11.22
N GLY A 285 -21.12 -5.52 10.97
CA GLY A 285 -20.81 -4.88 9.70
C GLY A 285 -20.31 -5.87 8.65
N ARG A 286 -20.94 -5.89 7.48
CA ARG A 286 -20.38 -6.60 6.31
C ARG A 286 -19.08 -5.93 5.86
N SER A 287 -18.04 -6.74 5.64
CA SER A 287 -16.77 -6.25 5.13
C SER A 287 -16.88 -5.70 3.72
N GLN A 288 -16.20 -4.58 3.46
CA GLN A 288 -16.13 -4.02 2.12
C GLN A 288 -15.25 -4.89 1.24
N ARG A 289 -15.70 -5.17 0.00
CA ARG A 289 -14.96 -5.97 -0.98
C ARG A 289 -13.51 -5.50 -1.15
N LYS A 290 -13.29 -4.18 -1.18
CA LYS A 290 -11.95 -3.58 -1.31
C LYS A 290 -11.00 -3.97 -0.16
N CYS A 291 -11.51 -4.18 1.06
CA CYS A 291 -10.69 -4.58 2.19
C CYS A 291 -10.27 -6.04 2.04
N VAL A 292 -11.22 -6.90 1.65
CA VAL A 292 -10.95 -8.33 1.41
C VAL A 292 -9.97 -8.52 0.24
N LEU A 293 -10.21 -7.84 -0.89
CA LEU A 293 -9.33 -7.88 -2.06
C LEU A 293 -7.92 -7.33 -1.76
N ALA A 294 -7.77 -6.48 -0.74
CA ALA A 294 -6.46 -5.95 -0.37
C ALA A 294 -5.53 -7.00 0.25
N CYS A 295 -6.09 -8.12 0.72
CA CYS A 295 -5.33 -9.27 1.22
C CYS A 295 -4.97 -10.26 0.12
N LEU A 296 -5.44 -10.07 -1.11
CA LEU A 296 -5.15 -10.93 -2.25
C LEU A 296 -4.13 -10.24 -3.18
N PRO A 297 -2.92 -10.83 -3.33
CA PRO A 297 -1.98 -10.37 -4.35
C PRO A 297 -2.61 -10.39 -5.75
N PRO A 298 -2.31 -9.41 -6.63
CA PRO A 298 -2.91 -9.35 -7.96
C PRO A 298 -2.78 -10.63 -8.82
N PRO A 299 -1.65 -11.37 -8.79
CA PRO A 299 -1.55 -12.65 -9.50
C PRO A 299 -2.56 -13.69 -8.98
N LEU A 300 -2.71 -13.77 -7.66
CA LEU A 300 -3.65 -14.69 -7.02
C LEU A 300 -5.11 -14.30 -7.30
N GLU A 301 -5.44 -13.00 -7.22
CA GLU A 301 -6.78 -12.52 -7.61
C GLU A 301 -7.10 -12.92 -9.05
N SER A 302 -6.16 -12.67 -9.97
CA SER A 302 -6.35 -12.95 -11.40
C SER A 302 -6.52 -14.45 -11.66
N ALA A 303 -5.71 -15.29 -11.01
CA ALA A 303 -5.82 -16.74 -11.09
C ALA A 303 -7.18 -17.25 -10.58
N VAL A 304 -7.62 -16.78 -9.42
CA VAL A 304 -8.92 -17.15 -8.84
C VAL A 304 -10.08 -16.71 -9.73
N VAL A 305 -10.04 -15.47 -10.24
CA VAL A 305 -11.07 -14.95 -11.16
C VAL A 305 -11.11 -15.78 -12.45
N PHE A 306 -9.95 -16.15 -13.01
CA PHE A 306 -9.87 -17.00 -14.20
C PHE A 306 -10.48 -18.38 -13.95
N VAL A 307 -10.09 -19.05 -12.86
CA VAL A 307 -10.62 -20.38 -12.51
C VAL A 307 -12.14 -20.34 -12.30
N LEU A 308 -12.65 -19.34 -11.58
CA LEU A 308 -14.07 -19.24 -11.30
C LEU A 308 -14.93 -18.84 -12.50
N SER A 309 -14.35 -18.16 -13.50
CA SER A 309 -15.12 -17.61 -14.63
C SER A 309 -14.93 -18.35 -15.96
N LYS A 310 -13.80 -19.02 -16.17
CA LYS A 310 -13.42 -19.62 -17.47
C LYS A 310 -13.17 -21.11 -17.42
N VAL A 311 -12.85 -21.68 -16.25
CA VAL A 311 -12.43 -23.07 -16.15
C VAL A 311 -13.63 -23.99 -15.88
N PRO A 312 -13.86 -25.02 -16.71
CA PRO A 312 -14.89 -26.03 -16.42
C PRO A 312 -14.56 -26.82 -15.15
N ARG A 313 -15.59 -27.20 -14.39
CA ARG A 313 -15.45 -27.88 -13.09
C ARG A 313 -14.56 -29.12 -13.12
N ALA A 314 -14.57 -29.88 -14.23
CA ALA A 314 -13.75 -31.08 -14.40
C ALA A 314 -12.24 -30.79 -14.49
N GLN A 315 -11.84 -29.58 -14.85
CA GLN A 315 -10.44 -29.17 -14.99
C GLN A 315 -9.93 -28.39 -13.79
N CYS A 316 -10.79 -28.05 -12.82
CA CYS A 316 -10.42 -27.22 -11.67
C CYS A 316 -9.34 -27.84 -10.79
N SER A 317 -9.21 -29.18 -10.73
CA SER A 317 -8.20 -29.85 -9.91
C SER A 317 -6.78 -29.52 -10.34
N GLY A 318 -6.51 -29.46 -11.65
CA GLY A 318 -5.19 -29.10 -12.18
C GLY A 318 -4.81 -27.65 -11.87
N TYR A 319 -5.74 -26.71 -12.06
CA TYR A 319 -5.51 -25.31 -11.72
C TYR A 319 -5.42 -25.06 -10.21
N ALA A 320 -6.16 -25.82 -9.40
CA ALA A 320 -6.03 -25.76 -7.94
C ALA A 320 -4.65 -26.22 -7.46
N GLY A 321 -4.09 -27.28 -8.07
CA GLY A 321 -2.71 -27.71 -7.83
C GLY A 321 -1.71 -26.62 -8.17
N TRP A 322 -1.81 -26.02 -9.36
CA TRP A 322 -0.96 -24.91 -9.77
C TRP A 322 -1.03 -23.70 -8.82
N ILE A 323 -2.24 -23.28 -8.40
CA ILE A 323 -2.39 -22.17 -7.43
C ILE A 323 -1.74 -22.54 -6.09
N ALA A 324 -1.95 -23.78 -5.62
CA ALA A 324 -1.37 -24.25 -4.36
C ALA A 324 0.17 -24.27 -4.43
N ASP A 325 0.74 -24.81 -5.51
CA ASP A 325 2.18 -25.00 -5.65
C ASP A 325 2.92 -23.70 -5.99
N ASP A 326 2.42 -22.89 -6.92
CA ASP A 326 3.19 -21.73 -7.39
C ASP A 326 2.84 -20.43 -6.65
N LEU A 327 1.57 -20.23 -6.29
CA LEU A 327 1.11 -18.96 -5.71
C LEU A 327 1.02 -19.00 -4.18
N LEU A 328 0.66 -20.15 -3.60
CA LEU A 328 0.54 -20.32 -2.15
C LEU A 328 1.79 -20.93 -1.52
N SER A 329 2.47 -21.88 -2.18
CA SER A 329 3.67 -22.53 -1.59
C SER A 329 4.93 -21.63 -1.60
N GLY A 330 5.00 -20.64 -2.49
CA GLY A 330 5.97 -19.55 -2.43
C GLY A 330 5.85 -18.70 -1.14
N CYS A 331 4.68 -18.71 -0.51
CA CYS A 331 4.44 -18.10 0.79
C CYS A 331 4.81 -19.04 1.96
N ALA A 332 5.50 -20.16 1.74
CA ALA A 332 5.80 -21.12 2.81
C ALA A 332 7.21 -21.76 2.73
N ARG A 333 8.06 -21.38 1.77
CA ARG A 333 9.42 -21.95 1.68
C ARG A 333 10.49 -21.03 2.28
N PRO A 334 11.10 -21.39 3.43
CA PRO A 334 12.44 -20.94 3.73
C PRO A 334 13.41 -21.65 2.77
N GLY A 335 13.93 -20.92 1.79
CA GLY A 335 15.06 -21.38 0.97
C GLY A 335 14.71 -22.10 -0.34
N SER A 336 14.31 -21.33 -1.36
CA SER A 336 14.56 -21.58 -2.80
C SER A 336 13.97 -20.39 -3.55
N ARG A 337 14.69 -19.45 -4.18
CA ARG A 337 15.96 -19.48 -4.91
C ARG A 337 16.86 -18.30 -4.49
#